data_AF-M1ZZX9-F1
#
_entry.id   AF-M1ZZX9-F1
#
_cell.length_a   1.000
_cell.length_b   1.000
_cell.length_c   1.000
_cell.angle_alpha   90.00
_cell.angle_beta   90.00
_cell.angle_gamma   90.00
#
_symmetry.space_group_name_H-M   'P 1'
#
loop_
_entity.id
_entity.type
_entity.pdbx_description
1 polymer ?
#
loop_
_entity_poly.entity_id
_entity_poly.type
_entity_poly.pdbx_seq_one_letter_code
_entity_poly.pdbx_strand_id
1 'polypeptide(L)'
;MDNCKLIVEIMEKIKAIDTSPLKIMEVCGSHTEVIDRLGLRDILYPKVNLVSGPGCPVCVTDESYIDVVLKLLNSKNVLITTFGDLMKVKGTTNSLMDEKPNHNNIKVIYSPLEALKIAKENKSLEVIFLAVGFETTAPLIALSIKQAKNEKIKNISFLLGLKTMKPILEHILKDKNHNIDG
;
A
#
# COMPACT_ATOMS: atom_id res chain seq x y z
N MET A 1 -9.19 30.28 -12.38
CA MET A 1 -8.19 29.95 -13.41
C MET A 1 -8.64 28.62 -14.01
N ASP A 2 -8.77 28.52 -15.32
CA ASP A 2 -9.20 27.28 -15.96
C ASP A 2 -8.07 26.24 -15.82
N ASN A 3 -8.32 25.14 -15.11
CA ASN A 3 -7.33 24.09 -14.85
C ASN A 3 -6.82 23.48 -16.15
N CYS A 4 -7.66 23.40 -17.19
CA CYS A 4 -7.25 22.91 -18.50
C CYS A 4 -6.21 23.82 -19.14
N LYS A 5 -6.41 25.14 -19.04
CA LYS A 5 -5.46 26.13 -19.55
C LYS A 5 -4.11 26.03 -18.85
N LEU A 6 -4.09 25.90 -17.53
CA LEU A 6 -2.85 25.76 -16.76
C LEU A 6 -2.07 24.50 -17.15
N ILE A 7 -2.76 23.36 -17.34
CA ILE A 7 -2.12 22.09 -17.74
C ILE A 7 -1.45 22.24 -19.10
N VAL A 8 -2.16 22.82 -20.09
CA VAL A 8 -1.61 23.07 -21.42
C VAL A 8 -0.38 23.98 -21.36
N GLU A 9 -0.45 25.08 -20.61
CA GLU A 9 0.68 26.01 -20.46
C GLU A 9 1.91 25.32 -19.82
N ILE A 10 1.70 24.47 -18.80
CA ILE A 10 2.79 23.70 -18.18
C ILE A 10 3.38 22.69 -19.18
N MET A 11 2.54 22.00 -19.94
CA MET A 11 2.98 21.03 -20.94
C MET A 11 3.79 21.67 -22.06
N GLU A 12 3.38 22.83 -22.56
CA GLU A 12 4.12 23.60 -23.56
C GLU A 12 5.49 24.02 -23.02
N LYS A 13 5.53 24.50 -21.76
CA LYS A 13 6.80 24.82 -21.10
C LYS A 13 7.71 23.61 -21.01
N ILE A 14 7.21 22.45 -20.57
CA ILE A 14 8.00 21.22 -20.46
C ILE A 14 8.57 20.81 -21.83
N LYS A 15 7.76 20.87 -22.89
CA LYS A 15 8.18 20.54 -24.26
C LYS A 15 9.25 21.51 -24.78
N ALA A 16 9.20 22.77 -24.38
CA ALA A 16 10.13 23.82 -24.79
C ALA A 16 11.46 23.85 -24.00
N ILE A 17 11.60 23.10 -22.89
CA ILE A 17 12.85 23.05 -22.13
C ILE A 17 13.96 22.49 -23.03
N ASP A 18 15.10 23.17 -23.11
CA ASP A 18 16.27 22.65 -23.83
C ASP A 18 17.12 21.73 -22.93
N THR A 19 16.67 20.48 -22.78
CA THR A 19 17.37 19.42 -22.04
C THR A 19 17.33 18.09 -22.80
N SER A 20 18.28 17.20 -22.50
CA SER A 20 18.18 15.79 -22.89
C SER A 20 16.92 15.15 -22.26
N PRO A 21 16.35 14.08 -22.87
CA PRO A 21 15.25 13.33 -22.28
C PRO A 21 15.51 12.96 -20.82
N LEU A 22 14.55 13.25 -19.95
CA LEU A 22 14.63 12.95 -18.53
C LEU A 22 13.80 11.71 -18.19
N LYS A 23 14.32 10.83 -17.35
CA LYS A 23 13.56 9.72 -16.77
C LYS A 23 13.20 10.06 -15.32
N ILE A 24 11.92 10.26 -15.06
CA ILE A 24 11.41 10.66 -13.74
C ILE A 24 10.59 9.52 -13.15
N MET A 25 10.88 9.14 -11.90
CA MET A 25 10.20 8.06 -11.20
C MET A 25 9.26 8.59 -10.11
N GLU A 26 7.96 8.30 -10.26
CA GLU A 26 7.02 8.48 -9.16
C GLU A 26 6.95 7.22 -8.28
N VAL A 27 6.61 7.40 -7.00
CA VAL A 27 6.51 6.30 -6.03
C VAL A 27 5.24 6.39 -5.17
N CYS A 28 4.13 6.82 -5.77
CA CYS A 28 2.85 6.91 -5.10
C CYS A 28 1.77 6.35 -6.02
N GLY A 29 1.07 5.29 -5.59
CA GLY A 29 0.01 4.69 -6.42
C GLY A 29 -1.06 5.69 -6.89
N SER A 30 -1.36 6.72 -6.10
CA SER A 30 -2.28 7.80 -6.52
C SER A 30 -1.70 8.69 -7.63
N HIS A 31 -0.38 8.89 -7.67
CA HIS A 31 0.25 9.55 -8.82
C HIS A 31 0.23 8.65 -10.05
N THR A 32 0.52 7.35 -9.90
CA THR A 32 0.39 6.37 -11.00
C THR A 32 -1.00 6.43 -11.63
N GLU A 33 -2.06 6.37 -10.81
CA GLU A 33 -3.45 6.43 -11.27
C GLU A 33 -3.75 7.73 -12.04
N VAL A 34 -3.31 8.88 -11.55
CA VAL A 34 -3.52 10.17 -12.22
C VAL A 34 -2.72 10.26 -13.53
N ILE A 35 -1.47 9.82 -13.53
CA ILE A 35 -0.59 9.82 -14.72
C ILE A 35 -1.20 8.98 -15.82
N ASP A 36 -1.67 7.78 -15.50
CA ASP A 36 -2.26 6.86 -16.47
C ASP A 36 -3.63 7.38 -16.93
N ARG A 37 -4.49 7.83 -16.02
CA ARG A 37 -5.83 8.38 -16.34
C ARG A 37 -5.77 9.60 -17.26
N LEU A 38 -4.74 10.43 -17.13
CA LEU A 38 -4.55 11.63 -17.94
C LEU A 38 -3.65 11.40 -19.17
N GLY A 39 -3.12 10.19 -19.37
CA GLY A 39 -2.23 9.87 -20.49
C GLY A 39 -0.90 10.66 -20.48
N LEU A 40 -0.43 11.08 -19.31
CA LEU A 40 0.73 11.99 -19.21
C LEU A 40 2.02 11.36 -19.75
N ARG A 41 2.16 10.03 -19.71
CA ARG A 41 3.32 9.31 -20.27
C ARG A 41 3.49 9.60 -21.75
N ASP A 42 2.42 9.41 -22.53
CA ASP A 42 2.44 9.59 -23.98
C ASP A 42 2.58 11.07 -24.35
N ILE A 43 1.95 11.94 -23.57
CA ILE A 43 1.94 13.38 -23.80
C ILE A 43 3.33 14.02 -23.61
N LEU A 44 4.09 13.54 -22.62
CA LEU A 44 5.38 14.10 -22.25
C LEU A 44 6.56 13.40 -22.95
N TYR A 45 6.34 12.19 -23.50
CA TYR A 45 7.34 11.49 -24.30
C TYR A 45 7.64 12.24 -25.62
N PRO A 46 8.89 12.20 -26.14
CA PRO A 46 10.09 11.58 -25.56
C PRO A 46 10.81 12.46 -24.53
N LYS A 47 10.30 13.67 -24.25
CA LYS A 47 11.03 14.66 -23.43
C LYS A 47 11.14 14.25 -21.97
N VAL A 48 10.07 13.68 -21.41
CA VAL A 48 10.04 13.12 -20.06
C VAL A 48 9.49 11.70 -20.13
N ASN A 49 10.31 10.73 -19.76
CA ASN A 49 9.92 9.35 -19.57
C ASN A 49 9.50 9.14 -18.11
N LEU A 50 8.20 9.21 -17.85
CA LEU A 50 7.63 8.90 -16.54
C LEU A 50 7.64 7.38 -16.31
N VAL A 51 8.24 6.94 -15.21
CA VAL A 51 8.25 5.54 -14.76
C VAL A 51 7.67 5.40 -13.36
N SER A 52 7.15 4.23 -13.04
CA SER A 52 6.54 3.93 -11.73
C SER A 52 7.47 3.07 -10.90
N GLY A 53 7.79 3.55 -9.70
CA GLY A 53 8.55 2.81 -8.71
C GLY A 53 7.65 2.07 -7.72
N PRO A 54 8.21 1.57 -6.60
CA PRO A 54 7.52 0.72 -5.63
C PRO A 54 6.59 1.52 -4.69
N GLY A 55 5.59 2.20 -5.24
CA GLY A 55 4.70 3.13 -4.51
C GLY A 55 3.43 2.53 -3.90
N CYS A 56 3.29 1.21 -3.91
CA CYS A 56 2.11 0.50 -3.41
C CYS A 56 2.52 -0.49 -2.31
N PRO A 57 2.22 -0.22 -1.02
CA PRO A 57 2.71 -1.05 0.09
C PRO A 57 2.16 -2.48 0.08
N VAL A 58 0.95 -2.64 -0.48
CA VAL A 58 0.26 -3.92 -0.67
C VAL A 58 0.93 -4.73 -1.78
N CYS A 59 1.20 -4.09 -2.93
CA CYS A 59 1.81 -4.72 -4.09
C CYS A 59 3.23 -5.23 -3.83
N VAL A 60 3.95 -4.60 -2.88
CA VAL A 60 5.29 -5.02 -2.45
C VAL A 60 5.27 -5.84 -1.16
N THR A 61 4.11 -6.36 -0.75
CA THR A 61 4.03 -7.28 0.39
C THR A 61 4.59 -8.63 0.00
N ASP A 62 5.52 -9.12 0.83
CA ASP A 62 6.19 -10.39 0.60
C ASP A 62 5.21 -11.57 0.71
N GLU A 63 5.39 -12.58 -0.13
CA GLU A 63 4.57 -13.80 -0.14
C GLU A 63 4.58 -14.50 1.22
N SER A 64 5.73 -14.50 1.92
CA SER A 64 5.86 -15.11 3.25
C SER A 64 5.00 -14.42 4.31
N TYR A 65 4.72 -13.13 4.15
CA TYR A 65 3.78 -12.43 5.01
C TYR A 65 2.38 -13.00 4.85
N ILE A 66 1.93 -13.20 3.61
CA ILE A 66 0.62 -13.80 3.33
C ILE A 66 0.59 -15.26 3.82
N ASP A 67 1.66 -16.03 3.62
CA ASP A 67 1.74 -17.41 4.12
C ASP A 67 1.60 -17.50 5.65
N VAL A 68 2.18 -16.54 6.40
CA VAL A 68 1.97 -16.44 7.85
C VAL A 68 0.50 -16.16 8.16
N VAL A 69 -0.15 -15.25 7.42
CA VAL A 69 -1.59 -14.97 7.61
C VAL A 69 -2.44 -16.22 7.33
N LEU A 70 -2.16 -16.96 6.26
CA LEU A 70 -2.90 -18.18 5.92
C LEU A 70 -2.73 -19.26 7.01
N LYS A 71 -1.54 -19.37 7.61
CA LYS A 71 -1.30 -20.24 8.77
C LYS A 71 -2.11 -19.80 9.99
N LEU A 72 -2.16 -18.49 10.26
CA LEU A 72 -2.96 -17.92 11.36
C LEU A 72 -4.46 -18.13 11.14
N LEU A 73 -4.94 -18.02 9.90
CA LEU A 73 -6.34 -18.24 9.53
C LEU A 73 -6.81 -19.68 9.82
N ASN A 74 -5.90 -20.65 9.78
CA ASN A 74 -6.14 -22.05 10.13
C ASN A 74 -6.11 -22.32 11.65
N SER A 75 -5.74 -21.34 12.47
CA SER A 75 -5.71 -21.48 13.92
C SER A 75 -7.12 -21.39 14.52
N LYS A 76 -7.39 -22.20 15.54
CA LYS A 76 -8.65 -22.12 16.28
C LYS A 76 -8.77 -20.75 16.96
N ASN A 77 -9.95 -20.15 16.90
CA ASN A 77 -10.31 -18.89 17.56
C ASN A 77 -9.59 -17.64 17.06
N VAL A 78 -9.10 -17.61 15.82
CA VAL A 78 -8.55 -16.40 15.20
C VAL A 78 -9.57 -15.74 14.27
N LEU A 79 -9.65 -14.41 14.30
CA LEU A 79 -10.37 -13.58 13.33
C LEU A 79 -9.38 -12.61 12.68
N ILE A 80 -9.23 -12.70 11.35
CA ILE A 80 -8.38 -11.81 10.57
C ILE A 80 -9.17 -10.57 10.16
N THR A 81 -8.61 -9.39 10.40
CA THR A 81 -9.11 -8.10 9.89
C THR A 81 -8.09 -7.51 8.93
N THR A 82 -8.55 -7.01 7.79
CA THR A 82 -7.66 -6.52 6.73
C THR A 82 -8.34 -5.48 5.85
N PHE A 83 -7.55 -4.68 5.12
CA PHE A 83 -8.07 -3.84 4.05
C PHE A 83 -8.39 -4.67 2.81
N GLY A 84 -9.32 -4.18 1.98
CA GLY A 84 -9.84 -4.94 0.83
C GLY A 84 -8.81 -5.19 -0.28
N ASP A 85 -7.82 -4.33 -0.41
CA ASP A 85 -6.73 -4.45 -1.39
C ASP A 85 -5.79 -5.63 -1.08
N LEU A 86 -5.48 -5.86 0.20
CA LEU A 86 -4.62 -6.96 0.64
C LEU A 86 -5.26 -8.35 0.43
N MET A 87 -6.59 -8.42 0.28
CA MET A 87 -7.31 -9.68 0.06
C MET A 87 -6.81 -10.45 -1.17
N LYS A 88 -6.35 -9.74 -2.21
CA LYS A 88 -5.94 -10.31 -3.50
C LYS A 88 -4.46 -10.65 -3.58
N VAL A 89 -3.65 -10.24 -2.59
CA VAL A 89 -2.22 -10.54 -2.58
C VAL A 89 -2.05 -12.03 -2.34
N LYS A 90 -1.27 -12.68 -3.21
CA LYS A 90 -0.98 -14.10 -3.11
C LYS A 90 0.20 -14.33 -2.17
N GLY A 91 0.09 -15.38 -1.36
CA GLY A 91 1.26 -16.04 -0.80
C GLY A 91 1.83 -17.05 -1.80
N THR A 92 2.56 -18.02 -1.28
CA THR A 92 3.17 -19.07 -2.12
C THR A 92 2.12 -19.88 -2.89
N THR A 93 0.94 -20.12 -2.29
CA THR A 93 -0.12 -20.95 -2.90
C THR A 93 -1.42 -20.18 -3.15
N ASN A 94 -1.98 -19.56 -2.12
CA ASN A 94 -3.31 -18.94 -2.13
C ASN A 94 -3.27 -17.48 -1.66
N SER A 95 -4.35 -16.76 -1.90
CA SER A 95 -4.64 -15.46 -1.29
C SER A 95 -5.74 -15.56 -0.22
N LEU A 96 -5.94 -14.50 0.55
CA LEU A 96 -7.08 -14.41 1.47
C LEU A 96 -8.42 -14.45 0.75
N MET A 97 -8.48 -13.96 -0.49
CA MET A 97 -9.67 -14.01 -1.32
C MET A 97 -10.00 -15.46 -1.73
N ASP A 98 -8.99 -16.27 -2.01
CA ASP A 98 -9.15 -17.69 -2.35
C ASP A 98 -9.64 -18.50 -1.13
N GLU A 99 -9.16 -18.17 0.08
CA GLU A 99 -9.56 -18.85 1.31
C GLU A 99 -10.89 -18.38 1.91
N LYS A 100 -11.36 -17.18 1.56
CA LYS A 100 -12.58 -16.58 2.14
C LYS A 100 -13.82 -17.49 2.09
N PRO A 101 -14.11 -18.26 1.02
CA PRO A 101 -15.25 -19.18 0.99
C PRO A 101 -15.17 -20.30 2.02
N ASN A 102 -13.96 -20.74 2.38
CA ASN A 102 -13.73 -21.80 3.36
C ASN A 102 -13.62 -21.25 4.80
N HIS A 103 -13.44 -19.94 4.95
CA HIS A 103 -13.18 -19.28 6.22
C HIS A 103 -14.10 -18.07 6.46
N ASN A 104 -15.04 -18.22 7.40
CA ASN A 104 -15.90 -17.12 7.86
C ASN A 104 -15.18 -16.08 8.75
N ASN A 105 -13.91 -16.31 9.06
CA ASN A 105 -13.13 -15.54 10.03
C ASN A 105 -12.29 -14.42 9.40
N ILE A 106 -12.65 -13.96 8.19
CA ILE A 106 -12.00 -12.83 7.52
C ILE A 106 -12.98 -11.64 7.42
N LYS A 107 -12.62 -10.51 8.02
CA LYS A 107 -13.37 -9.25 7.95
C LYS A 107 -12.57 -8.19 7.20
N VAL A 108 -13.17 -7.64 6.15
CA VAL A 108 -12.65 -6.46 5.46
C VAL A 108 -13.08 -5.23 6.25
N ILE A 109 -12.13 -4.37 6.57
CA ILE A 109 -12.34 -3.13 7.33
C ILE A 109 -11.87 -1.93 6.52
N TYR A 110 -12.29 -0.73 6.91
CA TYR A 110 -11.91 0.53 6.27
C TYR A 110 -11.06 1.43 7.15
N SER A 111 -10.88 1.07 8.42
CA SER A 111 -9.97 1.77 9.34
C SER A 111 -9.37 0.82 10.38
N PRO A 112 -8.15 1.09 10.88
CA PRO A 112 -7.57 0.31 11.98
C PRO A 112 -8.40 0.35 13.28
N LEU A 113 -9.21 1.40 13.50
CA LEU A 113 -10.11 1.51 14.64
C LEU A 113 -11.29 0.52 14.58
N GLU A 114 -11.69 0.12 13.38
CA GLU A 114 -12.74 -0.89 13.20
C GLU A 114 -12.29 -2.26 13.72
N ALA A 115 -11.00 -2.60 13.60
CA ALA A 115 -10.45 -3.82 14.19
C ALA A 115 -10.59 -3.83 15.73
N LEU A 116 -10.44 -2.68 16.40
CA LEU A 116 -10.67 -2.55 17.85
C LEU A 116 -12.12 -2.80 18.23
N LYS A 117 -13.06 -2.28 17.43
CA LYS A 117 -14.49 -2.51 17.62
C LYS A 117 -14.81 -4.01 17.47
N ILE A 118 -14.30 -4.64 16.41
CA ILE A 118 -14.46 -6.08 16.17
C ILE A 118 -13.89 -6.89 17.33
N ALA A 119 -12.72 -6.53 17.87
CA ALA A 119 -12.13 -7.19 19.04
C ALA A 119 -13.02 -7.11 20.28
N LYS A 120 -13.62 -5.94 20.56
CA LYS A 120 -14.55 -5.76 21.68
C LYS A 120 -15.83 -6.60 21.56
N GLU A 121 -16.33 -6.77 20.34
CA GLU A 121 -17.54 -7.53 20.03
C GLU A 121 -17.30 -9.05 20.04
N ASN A 122 -16.06 -9.49 19.83
CA ASN A 122 -15.69 -10.90 19.67
C ASN A 122 -14.66 -11.35 20.74
N LYS A 123 -15.02 -11.21 22.02
CA LYS A 123 -14.09 -11.46 23.16
C LYS A 123 -13.52 -12.87 23.26
N SER A 124 -14.15 -13.87 22.63
CA SER A 124 -13.68 -15.26 22.59
C SER A 124 -12.66 -15.52 21.48
N LEU A 125 -12.45 -14.56 20.58
CA LEU A 125 -11.54 -14.67 19.44
C LEU A 125 -10.35 -13.74 19.62
N GLU A 126 -9.19 -14.19 19.17
CA GLU A 126 -8.03 -13.34 18.94
C GLU A 126 -8.21 -12.62 17.60
N VAL A 127 -8.38 -11.30 17.64
CA VAL A 127 -8.53 -10.47 16.45
C VAL A 127 -7.16 -10.01 15.97
N ILE A 128 -6.77 -10.40 14.76
CA ILE A 128 -5.48 -10.02 14.18
C ILE A 128 -5.73 -9.00 13.08
N PHE A 129 -5.17 -7.79 13.23
CA PHE A 129 -5.17 -6.79 12.17
C PHE A 129 -3.91 -6.88 11.32
N LEU A 130 -4.08 -7.01 10.00
CA LEU A 130 -2.98 -7.02 9.04
C LEU A 130 -2.50 -5.60 8.76
N ALA A 131 -1.51 -5.15 9.53
CA ALA A 131 -1.00 -3.80 9.52
C ALA A 131 0.07 -3.61 8.42
N VAL A 132 -0.38 -3.61 7.17
CA VAL A 132 0.44 -3.32 5.97
C VAL A 132 0.31 -1.84 5.61
N GLY A 133 1.43 -1.21 5.27
CA GLY A 133 1.44 0.19 4.87
C GLY A 133 2.84 0.80 4.79
N PHE A 134 2.87 2.07 4.38
CA PHE A 134 4.08 2.91 4.41
C PHE A 134 4.02 3.90 5.58
N GLU A 135 4.91 4.90 5.55
CA GLU A 135 5.03 5.94 6.57
C GLU A 135 3.72 6.71 6.81
N THR A 136 2.86 6.83 5.80
CA THR A 136 1.56 7.52 5.92
C THR A 136 0.51 6.71 6.68
N THR A 137 0.62 5.37 6.66
CA THR A 137 -0.31 4.47 7.36
C THR A 137 0.16 4.18 8.79
N ALA A 138 1.48 4.17 9.03
CA ALA A 138 2.07 3.82 10.32
C ALA A 138 1.53 4.64 11.52
N PRO A 139 1.30 5.98 11.43
CA PRO A 139 0.74 6.76 12.52
C PRO A 139 -0.68 6.31 12.93
N LEU A 140 -1.53 5.95 11.97
CA LEU A 140 -2.88 5.47 12.25
C LEU A 140 -2.87 4.11 12.96
N ILE A 141 -1.98 3.21 12.53
CA ILE A 141 -1.77 1.92 13.20
C ILE A 141 -1.27 2.13 14.64
N ALA A 142 -0.28 3.01 14.82
CA ALA A 142 0.26 3.33 16.15
C ALA A 142 -0.81 3.93 17.07
N LEU A 143 -1.67 4.81 16.55
CA LEU A 143 -2.80 5.36 17.30
C LEU A 143 -3.77 4.25 17.75
N SER A 144 -4.09 3.30 16.87
CA SER A 144 -4.95 2.16 17.24
C SER A 144 -4.33 1.26 18.30
N ILE A 145 -3.02 1.01 18.25
CA ILE A 145 -2.30 0.28 19.32
C ILE A 145 -2.40 1.05 20.65
N LYS A 146 -2.16 2.37 20.62
CA LYS A 146 -2.29 3.22 21.82
C LYS A 146 -3.71 3.19 22.38
N GLN A 147 -4.72 3.23 21.51
CA GLN A 147 -6.12 3.15 21.91
C GLN A 147 -6.48 1.78 22.49
N ALA A 148 -6.02 0.68 21.88
CA ALA A 148 -6.20 -0.68 22.40
C ALA A 148 -5.69 -0.79 23.84
N LYS A 149 -4.50 -0.23 24.10
CA LYS A 149 -3.88 -0.18 25.43
C LYS A 149 -4.71 0.65 26.42
N ASN A 150 -5.13 1.85 26.03
CA ASN A 150 -5.93 2.74 26.88
C ASN A 150 -7.28 2.12 27.26
N GLU A 151 -7.92 1.44 26.31
CA GLU A 151 -9.21 0.78 26.48
C GLU A 151 -9.10 -0.64 27.06
N LYS A 152 -7.87 -1.12 27.32
CA LYS A 152 -7.57 -2.45 27.85
C LYS A 152 -8.15 -3.59 27.00
N ILE A 153 -8.17 -3.43 25.67
CA ILE A 153 -8.52 -4.49 24.73
C ILE A 153 -7.36 -5.49 24.71
N LYS A 154 -7.63 -6.74 25.10
CA LYS A 154 -6.59 -7.77 25.29
C LYS A 154 -6.52 -8.82 24.18
N ASN A 155 -7.57 -8.92 23.37
CA ASN A 155 -7.73 -9.92 22.32
C ASN A 155 -7.50 -9.32 20.92
N ILE A 156 -6.55 -8.38 20.82
CA ILE A 156 -6.16 -7.81 19.54
C ILE A 156 -4.65 -7.86 19.36
N SER A 157 -4.23 -8.36 18.21
CA SER A 157 -2.85 -8.40 17.75
C SER A 157 -2.70 -7.67 16.42
N PHE A 158 -1.51 -7.13 16.18
CA PHE A 158 -1.17 -6.42 14.95
C PHE A 158 -0.04 -7.18 14.26
N LEU A 159 -0.32 -7.77 13.11
CA LEU A 159 0.73 -8.36 12.27
C LEU A 159 1.35 -7.24 11.44
N LEU A 160 2.59 -6.88 11.75
CA LEU A 160 3.24 -5.72 11.14
C LEU A 160 3.85 -6.08 9.77
N GLY A 161 3.34 -5.43 8.73
CA GLY A 161 3.89 -5.45 7.37
C GLY A 161 4.26 -4.04 6.88
N LEU A 162 4.62 -3.16 7.82
CA LEU A 162 5.01 -1.78 7.60
C LEU A 162 6.38 -1.70 6.91
N LYS A 163 6.50 -0.79 5.94
CA LYS A 163 7.71 -0.58 5.15
C LYS A 163 8.04 0.91 5.09
N THR A 164 9.29 1.23 4.77
CA THR A 164 9.73 2.61 4.53
C THR A 164 10.24 2.76 3.11
N MET A 165 9.97 3.91 2.50
CA MET A 165 10.33 4.21 1.13
C MET A 165 11.81 4.52 0.96
N LYS A 166 12.41 5.22 1.94
CA LYS A 166 13.80 5.67 1.85
C LYS A 166 14.79 4.55 1.49
N PRO A 167 14.81 3.38 2.17
CA PRO A 167 15.79 2.33 1.85
C PRO A 167 15.68 1.80 0.43
N ILE A 168 14.46 1.59 -0.08
CA ILE A 168 14.26 1.07 -1.43
C ILE A 168 14.59 2.11 -2.50
N LEU A 169 14.27 3.38 -2.25
CA LEU A 169 14.66 4.48 -3.12
C LEU A 169 16.18 4.63 -3.20
N GLU A 170 16.88 4.60 -2.06
CA GLU A 170 18.34 4.63 -2.04
C GLU A 170 18.95 3.44 -2.78
N HIS A 171 18.34 2.26 -2.68
CA HIS A 171 18.79 1.07 -3.41
C HIS A 171 18.63 1.25 -4.93
N ILE A 172 17.45 1.68 -5.39
CA ILE A 172 17.18 1.90 -6.82
C ILE A 172 18.09 2.99 -7.40
N LEU A 173 18.26 4.11 -6.70
CA LEU A 173 19.04 5.27 -7.15
C LEU A 173 20.56 5.02 -7.13
N LYS A 174 21.05 4.04 -6.36
CA LYS A 174 22.46 3.63 -6.38
C LYS A 174 22.83 2.88 -7.65
N ASP A 175 21.89 2.14 -8.24
CA ASP A 175 22.12 1.42 -9.48
C ASP A 175 21.95 2.37 -10.68
N LYS A 176 23.09 2.75 -11.27
CA LYS A 176 23.13 3.63 -12.43
C LYS A 176 22.46 3.02 -13.66
N ASN A 177 22.26 1.71 -13.74
CA ASN A 177 21.56 1.08 -14.85
C ASN A 177 20.09 1.51 -14.95
N HIS A 178 19.49 1.95 -13.84
CA HIS A 178 18.12 2.47 -13.84
C HIS A 178 17.99 3.83 -14.54
N ASN A 179 19.07 4.62 -14.63
CA ASN A 179 19.12 5.94 -15.29
C ASN A 179 17.97 6.87 -14.87
N ILE A 180 17.70 7.02 -13.58
CA ILE A 180 16.64 7.88 -13.05
C ILE A 180 17.23 9.26 -12.75
N ASP A 181 16.65 10.31 -13.32
CA ASP A 181 17.10 11.69 -13.19
C ASP A 181 16.40 12.46 -12.06
N GLY A 182 15.26 11.94 -11.59
CA GLY A 182 14.44 12.56 -10.54
C GLY A 182 13.29 11.70 -10.03
#